data_AF-A0A840FQJ3-F1
#
_entry.id   AF-A0A840FQJ3-F1
#
_cell.length_a   1.000
_cell.length_b   1.000
_cell.length_c   1.000
_cell.angle_alpha   90.00
_cell.angle_beta   90.00
_cell.angle_gamma   90.00
#
_symmetry.space_group_name_H-M   'P 1'
#
loop_
_entity.id
_entity.type
_entity.pdbx_description
1 polymer ?
#
loop_
_entity_poly.entity_id
_entity_poly.type
_entity_poly.pdbx_seq_one_letter_code
_entity_poly.pdbx_strand_id
1 'polypeptide(L)'
;MGSTDSATVGMTIPWSPREPVHEGALSTYWDIFLSNWHAPALGEGPHDYAQIGAIYTWRYRFDHGGSPWFAEGGVGGSVMDHVYRTPDRSFSTAFQFTQVIGIGRSFGEHGAHELTLRLQHFSNGGIKKPNPGENFARLRYTYHF
;
A
#
# COMPACT_ATOMS: atom_id res chain seq x y z
N MET A 1 -23.77 -2.58 8.60
CA MET A 1 -22.31 -2.74 8.42
C MET A 1 -22.01 -2.60 6.95
N GLY A 2 -21.36 -1.52 6.53
CA GLY A 2 -20.95 -1.32 5.13
C GLY A 2 -19.44 -1.55 4.99
N SER A 3 -19.02 -2.15 3.88
CA SER A 3 -17.61 -2.28 3.51
C SER A 3 -17.06 -0.95 2.99
N THR A 4 -15.76 -0.73 3.16
CA THR A 4 -15.04 0.39 2.53
C THR A 4 -14.24 -0.16 1.36
N ASP A 5 -14.49 0.39 0.18
CA ASP A 5 -13.78 0.00 -1.05
C ASP A 5 -12.78 1.10 -1.42
N SER A 6 -11.72 0.74 -2.16
CA SER A 6 -10.73 1.74 -2.58
C SER A 6 -10.15 1.44 -3.96
N ALA A 7 -9.95 2.50 -4.73
CA ALA A 7 -9.21 2.47 -5.99
C ALA A 7 -7.89 3.24 -5.82
N THR A 8 -6.79 2.69 -6.31
CA THR A 8 -5.45 3.26 -6.10
C THR A 8 -4.64 3.23 -7.39
N VAL A 9 -3.95 4.33 -7.67
CA VAL A 9 -2.94 4.45 -8.72
C VAL A 9 -1.62 4.85 -8.07
N GLY A 10 -0.50 4.41 -8.65
CA GLY A 10 0.81 4.69 -8.07
C GLY A 10 1.97 4.40 -9.00
N MET A 11 3.17 4.79 -8.55
CA MET A 11 4.43 4.60 -9.24
C MET A 11 5.44 3.96 -8.31
N THR A 12 6.16 2.96 -8.81
CA THR A 12 7.26 2.31 -8.09
C THR A 12 8.59 2.84 -8.58
N ILE A 13 9.43 3.33 -7.68
CA ILE A 13 10.74 3.90 -7.98
C ILE A 13 11.79 2.99 -7.33
N PRO A 14 12.58 2.22 -8.11
CA PRO A 14 13.65 1.41 -7.58
C PRO A 14 14.62 2.24 -6.75
N TRP A 15 15.03 1.73 -5.60
CA TRP A 15 16.04 2.37 -4.76
C TRP A 15 17.16 1.38 -4.51
N SER A 16 18.39 1.73 -4.92
CA SER A 16 19.60 0.98 -4.60
C SER A 16 20.58 1.92 -3.89
N PRO A 17 20.88 1.73 -2.59
CA PRO A 17 21.75 2.66 -1.88
C PRO A 17 23.21 2.66 -2.38
N ARG A 18 23.69 1.58 -3.01
CA ARG A 18 25.04 1.42 -3.62
C ARG A 18 24.98 0.33 -4.72
N GLU A 19 26.04 0.25 -5.53
CA GLU A 19 26.35 -0.80 -6.54
C GLU A 19 25.59 -2.12 -6.31
N PRO A 20 25.03 -2.75 -7.35
CA PRO A 20 24.17 -3.92 -7.21
C PRO A 20 24.97 -4.96 -6.44
N VAL A 21 24.62 -5.17 -5.17
CA VAL A 21 25.09 -6.33 -4.42
C VAL A 21 24.44 -7.51 -5.12
N HIS A 22 25.19 -8.01 -6.10
CA HIS A 22 25.18 -9.31 -6.74
C HIS A 22 23.85 -10.04 -6.67
N GLU A 23 23.17 -10.23 -7.82
CA GLU A 23 22.30 -11.39 -8.04
C GLU A 23 21.39 -11.72 -6.84
N GLY A 24 20.81 -10.68 -6.24
CA GLY A 24 20.20 -10.76 -4.92
C GLY A 24 18.71 -11.00 -5.02
N ALA A 25 18.22 -11.99 -4.29
CA ALA A 25 16.79 -12.18 -4.05
C ALA A 25 16.12 -10.94 -3.44
N LEU A 26 16.85 -10.06 -2.75
CA LEU A 26 16.30 -8.89 -2.07
C LEU A 26 16.47 -7.60 -2.89
N SER A 27 15.38 -6.88 -3.11
CA SER A 27 15.34 -5.56 -3.76
C SER A 27 14.51 -4.58 -2.94
N THR A 28 14.72 -3.27 -3.18
CA THR A 28 13.99 -2.20 -2.49
C THR A 28 13.47 -1.16 -3.46
N TYR A 29 12.31 -0.60 -3.17
CA TYR A 29 11.71 0.48 -3.96
C TYR A 29 10.78 1.36 -3.12
N TRP A 30 10.56 2.58 -3.59
CA TRP A 30 9.51 3.46 -3.10
C TRP A 30 8.22 3.26 -3.90
N ASP A 31 7.09 3.14 -3.21
CA ASP A 31 5.75 3.08 -3.79
C ASP A 31 5.01 4.37 -3.45
N ILE A 32 4.88 5.27 -4.42
CA ILE A 32 4.15 6.54 -4.26
C ILE A 32 2.76 6.34 -4.85
N PHE A 33 1.71 6.64 -4.08
CA PHE A 33 0.34 6.32 -4.47
C PHE A 33 -0.65 7.44 -4.17
N LEU A 34 -1.73 7.46 -4.97
CA LEU A 34 -2.96 8.20 -4.75
C LEU A 34 -4.12 7.21 -4.71
N SER A 35 -4.96 7.31 -3.68
CA SER A 35 -6.07 6.39 -3.43
C SER A 35 -7.35 7.17 -3.18
N ASN A 36 -8.47 6.68 -3.69
CA ASN A 36 -9.81 7.15 -3.36
C ASN A 36 -10.54 6.03 -2.61
N TRP A 37 -11.09 6.35 -1.44
CA TRP A 37 -11.79 5.43 -0.56
C TRP A 37 -13.27 5.80 -0.52
N HIS A 38 -14.13 4.82 -0.78
CA HIS A 38 -15.58 4.97 -0.70
C HIS A 38 -16.07 4.29 0.58
N ALA A 39 -16.57 5.07 1.53
CA ALA A 39 -16.96 4.59 2.87
C ALA A 39 -18.42 4.93 3.19
N PRO A 40 -19.11 4.12 4.02
CA PRO A 40 -20.46 4.47 4.48
C PRO A 40 -20.45 5.75 5.31
N ALA A 41 -21.20 6.78 4.90
CA ALA A 41 -21.25 8.05 5.62
C ALA A 41 -22.00 7.95 6.95
N LEU A 42 -21.58 8.79 7.90
CA LEU A 42 -22.34 9.13 9.09
C LEU A 42 -23.15 10.41 8.82
N GLY A 43 -24.44 10.28 8.52
CA GLY A 43 -25.32 11.43 8.26
C GLY A 43 -24.92 12.18 6.98
N GLU A 44 -24.76 13.50 7.05
CA GLU A 44 -24.33 14.36 5.92
C GLU A 44 -22.80 14.46 5.74
N GLY A 45 -22.03 13.52 6.31
CA GLY A 45 -20.57 13.50 6.18
C GLY A 45 -20.07 13.11 4.78
N PRO A 46 -18.80 13.41 4.45
CA PRO A 46 -18.21 13.00 3.18
C PRO A 46 -18.19 11.47 3.02
N HIS A 47 -18.59 11.03 1.84
CA HIS A 47 -18.64 9.62 1.43
C HIS A 47 -17.33 9.13 0.81
N ASP A 48 -16.57 10.06 0.21
CA ASP A 48 -15.33 9.80 -0.49
C ASP A 48 -14.15 10.46 0.22
N TYR A 49 -13.04 9.75 0.31
CA TYR A 49 -11.79 10.26 0.89
C TYR A 49 -10.64 10.07 -0.09
N ALA A 50 -9.87 11.13 -0.32
CA ALA A 50 -8.66 11.07 -1.11
C ALA A 50 -7.44 10.90 -0.21
N GLN A 51 -6.51 10.02 -0.59
CA GLN A 51 -5.32 9.70 0.20
C GLN A 51 -4.10 9.70 -0.70
N ILE A 52 -3.06 10.44 -0.31
CA ILE A 52 -1.73 10.36 -0.92
C ILE A 52 -0.74 9.77 0.07
N GLY A 53 0.19 8.94 -0.39
CA GLY A 53 1.18 8.35 0.48
C GLY A 53 2.40 7.80 -0.23
N ALA A 54 3.37 7.39 0.58
CA ALA A 54 4.57 6.73 0.13
C ALA A 54 4.91 5.56 1.05
N ILE A 55 5.34 4.44 0.48
CA ILE A 55 5.77 3.23 1.20
C ILE A 55 7.18 2.87 0.74
N TYR A 56 8.10 2.72 1.69
CA TYR A 56 9.37 2.07 1.42
C TYR A 56 9.18 0.57 1.53
N THR A 57 9.45 -0.16 0.45
CA THR A 57 9.14 -1.59 0.32
C THR A 57 10.40 -2.40 0.07
N TRP A 58 10.52 -3.49 0.81
CA TRP A 58 11.47 -4.57 0.57
C TRP A 58 10.75 -5.70 -0.15
N ARG A 59 11.39 -6.25 -1.17
CA ARG A 59 10.88 -7.37 -1.95
C ARG A 59 11.90 -8.49 -1.99
N TYR A 60 11.46 -9.67 -1.60
CA TYR A 60 12.23 -10.90 -1.68
C TYR A 60 11.69 -11.79 -2.79
N ARG A 61 12.52 -12.07 -3.80
CA ARG A 61 12.25 -12.97 -4.91
C ARG A 61 12.86 -14.33 -4.63
N PHE A 62 12.03 -15.37 -4.67
CA PHE A 62 12.47 -16.73 -4.32
C PHE A 62 13.49 -17.27 -5.33
N ASP A 63 14.07 -18.44 -5.03
CA ASP A 63 15.02 -19.13 -5.91
C ASP A 63 16.21 -18.24 -6.32
N HIS A 64 16.83 -17.60 -5.31
CA HIS A 64 17.96 -16.68 -5.51
C HIS A 64 17.70 -15.57 -6.54
N GLY A 65 16.44 -15.14 -6.68
CA GLY A 65 16.04 -14.12 -7.66
C GLY A 65 15.54 -14.70 -9.00
N GLY A 66 15.64 -16.00 -9.24
CA GLY A 66 15.17 -16.66 -10.46
C GLY A 66 13.66 -16.92 -10.49
N SER A 67 12.99 -16.95 -9.34
CA SER A 67 11.56 -17.26 -9.28
C SER A 67 10.71 -16.10 -9.82
N PRO A 68 9.65 -16.39 -10.60
CA PRO A 68 8.66 -15.36 -10.94
C PRO A 68 7.88 -14.91 -9.70
N TRP A 69 7.86 -15.70 -8.63
CA TRP A 69 7.17 -15.39 -7.38
C TRP A 69 8.04 -14.54 -6.46
N PHE A 70 7.40 -13.64 -5.72
CA PHE A 70 8.04 -12.81 -4.72
C PHE A 70 7.11 -12.53 -3.55
N ALA A 71 7.69 -12.24 -2.39
CA ALA A 71 7.00 -11.65 -1.26
C ALA A 71 7.53 -10.22 -1.05
N GLU A 72 6.68 -9.35 -0.52
CA GLU A 72 7.04 -7.97 -0.23
C GLU A 72 6.46 -7.51 1.10
N GLY A 73 7.18 -6.61 1.74
CA GLY A 73 6.78 -5.97 2.98
C GLY A 73 7.26 -4.53 2.97
N GLY A 74 6.49 -3.62 3.55
CA GLY A 74 6.82 -2.21 3.51
C GLY A 74 6.18 -1.39 4.61
N VAL A 75 6.81 -0.27 4.90
CA VAL A 75 6.33 0.72 5.86
C VAL A 75 6.37 2.10 5.25
N GLY A 76 5.40 2.93 5.62
CA GLY A 76 5.19 4.21 4.97
C GLY A 76 4.29 5.14 5.77
N GLY A 77 3.97 6.25 5.13
CA GLY A 77 3.04 7.25 5.65
C GLY A 77 2.13 7.73 4.55
N SER A 78 0.94 8.15 4.94
CA SER A 78 -0.07 8.72 4.05
C SER A 78 -0.80 9.86 4.74
N VAL A 79 -1.39 10.73 3.95
CA VAL A 79 -2.25 11.82 4.40
C VAL A 79 -3.54 11.76 3.61
N MET A 80 -4.66 11.87 4.31
CA MET A 80 -5.99 12.00 3.73
C MET A 80 -6.36 13.49 3.58
N ASP A 81 -7.20 13.80 2.61
CA ASP A 81 -7.76 15.14 2.40
C ASP A 81 -8.60 15.62 3.59
N HIS A 82 -9.32 14.70 4.23
CA HIS A 82 -10.11 14.93 5.43
C HIS A 82 -9.80 13.87 6.49
N VAL A 83 -10.15 14.17 7.74
CA VAL A 83 -10.11 13.17 8.81
C VAL A 83 -11.18 12.12 8.54
N TYR A 84 -10.78 10.87 8.33
CA TYR A 84 -11.70 9.76 8.07
C TYR A 84 -12.68 9.55 9.22
N ARG A 85 -13.99 9.63 8.93
CA ARG A 85 -15.06 9.47 9.92
C ARG A 85 -16.19 8.64 9.35
N THR A 86 -16.45 7.50 9.96
CA THR A 86 -17.61 6.63 9.69
C THR A 86 -18.36 6.36 11.01
N PRO A 87 -19.60 5.84 10.96
CA PRO A 87 -20.38 5.54 12.17
C PRO A 87 -19.68 4.64 13.17
N ASP A 88 -18.89 3.68 12.68
CA ASP A 88 -18.21 2.69 13.51
C ASP A 88 -16.71 2.99 13.71
N ARG A 89 -16.11 3.83 12.86
CA ARG A 89 -14.65 4.11 12.87
C ARG A 89 -14.36 5.57 12.53
N SER A 90 -13.80 6.30 13.49
CA SER A 90 -13.31 7.66 13.27
C SER A 90 -11.80 7.72 13.54
N PHE A 91 -11.04 8.16 12.55
CA PHE A 91 -9.63 8.48 12.74
C PHE A 91 -9.52 9.86 13.40
N SER A 92 -8.47 10.05 14.20
CA SER A 92 -8.24 11.33 14.89
C SER A 92 -7.27 12.26 14.15
N THR A 93 -6.68 11.80 13.05
CA THR A 93 -5.66 12.49 12.25
C THR A 93 -5.86 12.21 10.76
N ALA A 94 -5.54 13.19 9.91
CA ALA A 94 -5.46 12.99 8.46
C ALA A 94 -4.22 12.16 8.08
N PHE A 95 -3.13 12.28 8.85
CA PHE A 95 -1.94 11.46 8.69
C PHE A 95 -2.15 10.05 9.27
N GLN A 96 -1.70 9.03 8.53
CA GLN A 96 -1.75 7.62 8.89
C GLN A 96 -0.43 6.93 8.50
N PHE A 97 0.18 6.19 9.43
CA PHE A 97 1.18 5.19 9.09
C PHE A 97 0.55 4.10 8.24
N THR A 98 1.32 3.62 7.26
CA THR A 98 0.90 2.58 6.32
C THR A 98 1.87 1.41 6.44
N GLN A 99 1.33 0.21 6.62
CA GLN A 99 2.11 -1.03 6.61
C GLN A 99 1.52 -1.94 5.53
N VAL A 100 2.38 -2.61 4.77
CA VAL A 100 1.97 -3.56 3.74
C VAL A 100 2.72 -4.87 3.89
N ILE A 101 2.01 -5.97 3.68
CA ILE A 101 2.61 -7.26 3.33
C ILE A 101 1.94 -7.76 2.05
N GLY A 102 2.66 -8.47 1.20
CA GLY A 102 2.09 -9.00 -0.01
C GLY A 102 2.86 -10.17 -0.60
N ILE A 103 2.18 -10.90 -1.47
CA ILE A 103 2.76 -11.93 -2.34
C ILE A 103 2.36 -11.63 -3.78
N GLY A 104 3.28 -11.80 -4.69
CA GLY A 104 3.04 -11.53 -6.10
C GLY A 104 3.81 -12.43 -7.03
N ARG A 105 3.49 -12.29 -8.31
CA ARG A 105 4.09 -13.04 -9.40
C ARG A 105 4.33 -12.12 -10.59
N SER A 106 5.53 -12.19 -11.15
CA SER A 106 5.92 -11.55 -12.40
C SER A 106 5.64 -12.48 -13.59
N PHE A 107 5.25 -11.92 -14.73
CA PHE A 107 4.94 -12.64 -15.96
C PHE A 107 5.10 -11.73 -17.21
N GLY A 108 4.96 -12.33 -18.38
CA GLY A 108 5.17 -11.66 -19.68
C GLY A 108 6.65 -11.54 -20.06
N GLU A 109 6.89 -10.89 -21.20
CA GLU A 109 8.24 -10.71 -21.73
C GLU A 109 9.12 -9.98 -20.72
N HIS A 110 10.29 -10.55 -20.42
CA HIS A 110 11.24 -10.06 -19.41
C HIS A 110 10.64 -9.80 -18.00
N GLY A 111 9.47 -10.35 -17.68
CA GLY A 111 8.80 -10.10 -16.39
C GLY A 111 8.19 -8.70 -16.25
N ALA A 112 7.84 -8.04 -17.37
CA ALA A 112 7.31 -6.68 -17.38
C ALA A 112 5.97 -6.50 -16.64
N HIS A 113 5.22 -7.59 -16.39
CA HIS A 113 3.93 -7.53 -15.73
C HIS A 113 4.00 -8.18 -14.35
N GLU A 114 3.31 -7.60 -13.37
CA GLU A 114 3.17 -8.21 -12.04
C GLU A 114 1.74 -8.16 -11.54
N LEU A 115 1.34 -9.23 -10.85
CA LEU A 115 0.13 -9.25 -10.05
C LEU A 115 0.52 -9.48 -8.60
N THR A 116 -0.01 -8.67 -7.68
CA THR A 116 0.29 -8.76 -6.25
C THR A 116 -0.99 -8.73 -5.43
N LEU A 117 -1.14 -9.68 -4.51
CA LEU A 117 -2.12 -9.62 -3.44
C LEU A 117 -1.47 -8.98 -2.20
N ARG A 118 -2.09 -7.92 -1.68
CA ARG A 118 -1.56 -7.12 -0.57
C ARG A 118 -2.56 -7.02 0.57
N LEU A 119 -2.06 -7.10 1.80
CA LEU A 119 -2.76 -6.66 2.99
C LEU A 119 -2.13 -5.35 3.44
N GLN A 120 -2.95 -4.29 3.51
CA GLN A 120 -2.51 -2.96 3.92
C GLN A 120 -3.24 -2.53 5.18
N HIS A 121 -2.47 -2.10 6.18
CA HIS A 121 -3.00 -1.56 7.42
C HIS A 121 -2.66 -0.07 7.52
N PHE A 122 -3.67 0.75 7.80
CA PHE A 122 -3.54 2.18 8.04
C PHE A 122 -3.89 2.50 9.49
N SER A 123 -2.99 3.21 10.19
CA SER A 123 -3.26 3.65 11.56
C SER A 123 -2.41 4.87 11.94
N ASN A 124 -2.83 5.65 12.94
CA ASN A 124 -2.05 6.79 13.41
C ASN A 124 -1.00 6.42 14.47
N GLY A 125 -0.71 5.14 14.69
CA GLY A 125 0.27 4.68 15.68
C GLY A 125 -0.04 5.06 17.13
N GLY A 126 -1.28 5.49 17.43
CA GLY A 126 -1.68 5.92 18.78
C GLY A 126 -1.39 7.39 19.09
N ILE A 127 -1.00 8.19 18.09
CA ILE A 127 -0.74 9.64 18.24
C ILE A 127 -1.94 10.37 18.86
N LYS A 128 -3.17 9.99 18.47
CA LYS A 128 -4.40 10.54 19.04
C LYS A 128 -5.53 9.51 18.97
N LYS A 129 -6.30 9.36 20.05
CA LYS A 129 -7.44 8.45 20.14
C LYS A 129 -8.76 9.19 19.84
N PRO A 130 -9.77 8.53 19.23
CA PRO A 130 -9.79 7.13 18.78
C PRO A 130 -8.97 6.87 17.50
N ASN A 131 -8.43 5.65 17.37
CA ASN A 131 -7.72 5.15 16.20
C ASN A 131 -7.99 3.64 16.04
N PRO A 132 -9.14 3.24 15.48
CA PRO A 132 -9.43 1.83 15.25
C PRO A 132 -8.54 1.21 14.16
N GLY A 133 -7.91 2.04 13.32
CA GLY A 133 -7.22 1.62 12.11
C GLY A 133 -8.17 1.12 11.01
N GLU A 134 -7.65 0.90 9.81
CA GLU A 134 -8.38 0.28 8.70
C GLU A 134 -7.50 -0.73 7.97
N ASN A 135 -8.08 -1.86 7.56
CA ASN A 135 -7.38 -2.94 6.87
C ASN A 135 -7.98 -3.15 5.48
N PHE A 136 -7.13 -3.20 4.46
CA PHE A 136 -7.53 -3.50 3.10
C PHE A 136 -6.83 -4.75 2.59
N ALA A 137 -7.60 -5.66 2.00
CA ALA A 137 -7.07 -6.62 1.04
C ALA A 137 -7.15 -6.00 -0.35
N ARG A 138 -6.01 -5.92 -1.05
CA ARG A 138 -5.89 -5.26 -2.36
C ARG A 138 -5.25 -6.18 -3.37
N LEU A 139 -5.82 -6.21 -4.58
CA LEU A 139 -5.18 -6.77 -5.74
C LEU A 139 -4.54 -5.62 -6.53
N ARG A 140 -3.23 -5.70 -6.79
CA ARG A 140 -2.48 -4.71 -7.56
C ARG A 140 -1.92 -5.35 -8.83
N TYR A 141 -2.08 -4.64 -9.93
CA TYR A 141 -1.35 -4.90 -11.17
C TYR A 141 -0.27 -3.83 -11.34
N THR A 142 0.94 -4.24 -11.74
CA THR A 142 2.06 -3.35 -12.04
C THR A 142 2.60 -3.67 -13.42
N TYR A 143 2.96 -2.63 -14.16
CA TYR A 143 3.66 -2.73 -15.44
C TYR A 143 5.00 -1.98 -15.35
N HIS A 144 6.08 -2.65 -15.73
CA HIS A 144 7.43 -2.11 -15.82
C HIS A 144 7.71 -1.71 -17.27
N PHE A 145 8.23 -0.50 -17.47
CA PHE A 145 8.56 0.10 -18.77
C PHE A 145 10.08 0.27 -18.93
#